data_AF-A0AAD1WCC8-F1
#
_entry.id   AF-A0AAD1WCC8-F1
#
_cell.length_a   1.000
_cell.length_b   1.000
_cell.length_c   1.000
_cell.angle_alpha   90.00
_cell.angle_beta   90.00
_cell.angle_gamma   90.00
#
_symmetry.space_group_name_H-M   'P 1'
#
loop_
_entity.id
_entity.type
_entity.pdbx_description
1 polymer ?
#
loop_
_entity_poly.entity_id
_entity_poly.type
_entity_poly.pdbx_seq_one_letter_code
_entity_poly.pdbx_strand_id
1 'polypeptide(L)'
;MSKEDAPAALADTVLRFLCHDDINTVKELCADWFPIEYPDSWYRDITSNKKFFSLAATYHGQIMGMIVAEIKSRTKVHKEDGDILASSFSGDTQVAYILSLGVVKEFRKQGIGSLLLESLKSHITSTAQDHCKALYLHVLTTNSSAIRFYENRHFHQHHYLPCYYSIRGVLQDAYTYVLYLNGGHPPWTVMDYLQHLGSALASLSPCSLPQRIYRQAHSLLRNFLPWSPKSGIEYSRTM
;
A
#
# COMPACT_ATOMS: atom_id res chain seq x y z
N MET A 1 -25.75 -11.22 24.20
CA MET A 1 -26.46 -11.01 22.91
C MET A 1 -26.62 -12.33 22.20
N SER A 2 -27.80 -12.62 21.64
CA SER A 2 -28.06 -13.80 20.82
C SER A 2 -27.50 -13.61 19.40
N LYS A 3 -27.37 -14.69 18.62
CA LYS A 3 -26.88 -14.66 17.23
C LYS A 3 -27.80 -13.91 16.24
N GLU A 4 -29.01 -13.53 16.66
CA GLU A 4 -30.01 -12.88 15.79
C GLU A 4 -29.71 -11.39 15.54
N ASP A 5 -28.93 -10.72 16.40
CA ASP A 5 -28.62 -9.29 16.26
C ASP A 5 -27.47 -9.00 15.26
N ALA A 6 -26.78 -10.03 14.78
CA ALA A 6 -25.59 -9.94 13.95
C ALA A 6 -25.79 -9.22 12.59
N PRO A 7 -26.82 -9.51 11.77
CA PRO A 7 -27.01 -8.84 10.49
C PRO A 7 -27.40 -7.36 10.63
N ALA A 8 -28.14 -7.01 11.69
CA ALA A 8 -28.51 -5.63 12.01
C ALA A 8 -27.30 -4.80 12.47
N ALA A 9 -26.31 -5.45 13.08
CA ALA A 9 -25.16 -4.77 13.66
C ALA A 9 -24.36 -3.92 12.66
N LEU A 10 -24.20 -4.35 11.40
CA LEU A 10 -23.47 -3.56 10.41
C LEU A 10 -24.23 -2.29 10.00
N ALA A 11 -25.56 -2.36 9.83
CA ALA A 11 -26.37 -1.23 9.40
C ALA A 11 -26.41 -0.12 10.45
N ASP A 12 -26.42 -0.49 11.73
CA ASP A 12 -26.44 0.43 12.87
C ASP A 12 -25.03 0.71 13.43
N THR A 13 -23.98 0.26 12.75
CA THR A 13 -22.60 0.52 13.20
C THR A 13 -22.29 2.00 13.07
N VAL A 14 -21.90 2.62 14.18
CA VAL A 14 -21.40 4.00 14.21
C VAL A 14 -19.89 3.99 14.37
N LEU A 15 -19.20 4.76 13.51
CA LEU A 15 -17.76 4.96 13.59
C LEU A 15 -17.44 6.21 14.42
N ARG A 16 -16.54 6.08 15.39
CA ARG A 16 -16.01 7.22 16.16
C ARG A 16 -14.54 7.01 16.50
N PHE A 17 -13.81 8.10 16.71
CA PHE A 17 -12.45 8.00 17.23
C PHE A 17 -12.46 7.50 18.69
N LEU A 18 -11.40 6.79 19.06
CA LEU A 18 -11.13 6.45 20.45
C LEU A 18 -10.86 7.73 21.26
N CYS A 19 -11.27 7.71 22.52
CA CYS A 19 -10.95 8.74 23.50
C CYS A 19 -10.32 8.13 24.75
N HIS A 20 -9.84 8.98 25.66
CA HIS A 20 -9.19 8.56 26.91
C HIS A 20 -10.04 7.58 27.74
N ASP A 21 -11.36 7.77 27.75
CA ASP A 21 -12.28 6.94 28.54
C ASP A 21 -12.39 5.51 28.00
N ASP A 22 -11.97 5.25 26.75
CA ASP A 22 -12.01 3.91 26.15
C ASP A 22 -10.85 3.00 26.60
N ILE A 23 -9.87 3.50 27.36
CA ILE A 23 -8.63 2.75 27.70
C ILE A 23 -8.94 1.37 28.29
N ASN A 24 -9.86 1.28 29.25
CA ASN A 24 -10.16 0.01 29.92
C ASN A 24 -10.86 -0.97 28.97
N THR A 25 -11.85 -0.51 28.22
CA THR A 25 -12.53 -1.30 27.19
C THR A 25 -11.56 -1.81 26.13
N VAL A 26 -10.64 -0.96 25.66
CA VAL A 26 -9.64 -1.31 24.65
C VAL A 26 -8.64 -2.32 25.20
N LYS A 27 -8.24 -2.22 26.47
CA LYS A 27 -7.37 -3.22 27.13
C LYS A 27 -8.02 -4.60 27.15
N GLU A 28 -9.28 -4.67 27.56
CA GLU A 28 -10.05 -5.93 27.61
C GLU A 28 -10.18 -6.54 26.22
N LEU A 29 -10.60 -5.75 25.23
CA LEU A 29 -10.76 -6.21 23.85
C LEU A 29 -9.42 -6.67 23.23
N CYS A 30 -8.33 -5.93 23.45
CA CYS A 30 -7.01 -6.33 22.97
C CYS A 30 -6.54 -7.65 23.58
N ALA A 31 -6.77 -7.87 24.88
CA ALA A 31 -6.40 -9.10 25.56
C ALA A 31 -7.15 -10.32 24.99
N ASP A 32 -8.38 -10.13 24.52
CA ASP A 32 -9.17 -11.17 23.87
C ASP A 32 -8.76 -11.41 22.41
N TRP A 33 -8.36 -10.37 21.70
CA TRP A 33 -8.07 -10.45 20.26
C TRP A 33 -6.64 -10.87 19.96
N PHE A 34 -5.69 -10.46 20.79
CA PHE A 34 -4.28 -10.61 20.53
C PHE A 34 -3.60 -11.37 21.68
N PRO A 35 -2.75 -12.36 21.39
CA PRO A 35 -2.00 -13.09 22.41
C PRO A 35 -0.79 -12.28 22.96
N ILE A 36 -0.69 -11.00 22.62
CA ILE A 36 0.44 -10.12 22.94
C ILE A 36 -0.02 -9.08 23.95
N GLU A 37 0.80 -8.85 24.97
CA GLU A 37 0.55 -7.83 25.99
C GLU A 37 1.18 -6.50 25.57
N TYR A 38 0.35 -5.46 25.45
CA TYR A 38 0.82 -4.10 25.22
C TYR A 38 1.02 -3.36 26.56
N PRO A 39 2.03 -2.49 26.67
CA PRO A 39 2.23 -1.70 27.88
C PRO A 39 1.13 -0.64 28.05
N ASP A 40 0.87 -0.23 29.28
CA ASP A 40 -0.12 0.81 29.61
C ASP A 40 0.10 2.15 28.91
N SER A 41 1.36 2.50 28.62
CA SER A 41 1.70 3.69 27.82
C SER A 41 1.14 3.61 26.41
N TRP A 42 1.16 2.43 25.79
CA TRP A 42 0.64 2.23 24.44
C TRP A 42 -0.86 2.51 24.38
N TYR A 43 -1.64 2.00 25.35
CA TYR A 43 -3.08 2.25 25.42
C TYR A 43 -3.41 3.73 25.62
N ARG A 44 -2.65 4.44 26.47
CA ARG A 44 -2.79 5.91 26.62
C ARG A 44 -2.48 6.64 25.32
N ASP A 45 -1.42 6.24 24.65
CA ASP A 45 -0.97 6.84 23.39
C ASP A 45 -2.03 6.68 22.29
N ILE A 46 -2.55 5.47 22.05
CA ILE A 46 -3.51 5.25 20.96
C ILE A 46 -4.88 5.87 21.22
N THR A 47 -5.25 6.14 22.48
CA THR A 47 -6.56 6.72 22.84
C THR A 47 -6.53 8.24 22.97
N SER A 48 -5.35 8.84 23.14
CA SER A 48 -5.22 10.26 23.48
C SER A 48 -4.31 11.05 22.52
N ASN A 49 -3.40 10.39 21.79
CA ASN A 49 -2.46 11.06 20.90
C ASN A 49 -3.02 11.18 19.47
N LYS A 50 -3.21 12.42 19.01
CA LYS A 50 -3.75 12.74 17.68
C LYS A 50 -2.86 12.33 16.50
N LYS A 51 -1.62 11.88 16.76
CA LYS A 51 -0.77 11.31 15.70
C LYS A 51 -1.33 10.00 15.14
N PHE A 52 -2.17 9.30 15.92
CA PHE A 52 -2.77 8.05 15.50
C PHE A 52 -4.15 8.28 14.89
N PHE A 53 -4.43 7.53 13.84
CA PHE A 53 -5.78 7.26 13.38
C PHE A 53 -6.33 6.08 14.18
N SER A 54 -7.04 6.38 15.27
CA SER A 54 -7.58 5.39 16.20
C SER A 54 -9.10 5.38 16.12
N LEU A 55 -9.65 4.51 15.27
CA LEU A 55 -11.07 4.48 14.95
C LEU A 55 -11.74 3.22 15.50
N ALA A 56 -12.86 3.40 16.20
CA ALA A 56 -13.71 2.33 16.69
C ALA A 56 -15.00 2.22 15.88
N ALA A 57 -15.45 0.98 15.68
CA ALA A 57 -16.80 0.63 15.25
C ALA A 57 -17.64 0.28 16.48
N THR A 58 -18.77 0.95 16.62
CA THR A 58 -19.64 0.82 17.80
C THR A 58 -21.05 0.36 17.44
N TYR A 59 -21.65 -0.44 18.29
CA TYR A 59 -23.05 -0.90 18.20
C TYR A 59 -23.69 -0.76 19.57
N HIS A 60 -24.81 -0.03 19.67
CA HIS A 60 -25.46 0.35 20.95
C HIS A 60 -24.47 0.93 21.98
N GLY A 61 -23.53 1.77 21.53
CA GLY A 61 -22.52 2.41 22.37
C GLY A 61 -21.33 1.52 22.77
N GLN A 62 -21.35 0.23 22.46
CA GLN A 62 -20.26 -0.71 22.77
C GLN A 62 -19.28 -0.82 21.60
N ILE A 63 -17.98 -0.92 21.89
CA ILE A 63 -16.95 -1.09 20.87
C ILE A 63 -16.94 -2.54 20.38
N MET A 64 -17.21 -2.74 19.09
CA MET A 64 -17.26 -4.06 18.46
C MET A 64 -16.01 -4.36 17.63
N GLY A 65 -15.26 -3.32 17.28
CA GLY A 65 -13.98 -3.44 16.59
C GLY A 65 -13.26 -2.11 16.58
N MET A 66 -11.96 -2.14 16.29
CA MET A 66 -11.17 -0.94 16.10
C MET A 66 -10.04 -1.17 15.12
N ILE A 67 -9.58 -0.07 14.53
CA ILE A 67 -8.33 0.02 13.79
C ILE A 67 -7.50 1.16 14.35
N VAL A 68 -6.21 0.91 14.56
CA VAL A 68 -5.24 1.90 15.01
C VAL A 68 -4.10 1.93 14.01
N ALA A 69 -3.83 3.11 13.45
CA ALA A 69 -2.75 3.31 12.49
C ALA A 69 -1.97 4.59 12.75
N GLU A 70 -0.70 4.63 12.32
CA GLU A 70 0.16 5.82 12.34
C GLU A 70 0.64 6.11 10.92
N ILE A 71 0.36 7.32 10.42
CA ILE A 71 0.98 7.84 9.19
C ILE A 71 2.30 8.48 9.59
N LYS A 72 3.41 7.97 9.06
CA LYS A 72 4.76 8.40 9.42
C LYS A 72 5.67 8.49 8.20
N SER A 73 6.72 9.31 8.30
CA SER A 73 7.77 9.35 7.27
C SER A 73 8.39 7.97 7.09
N ARG A 74 8.77 7.63 5.84
CA ARG A 74 9.48 6.40 5.50
C ARG A 74 10.77 6.21 6.32
N THR A 75 11.37 7.30 6.79
CA THR A 75 12.58 7.28 7.62
C THR A 75 12.34 6.71 9.03
N LYS A 76 11.07 6.65 9.46
CA LYS A 76 10.64 6.07 10.75
C LYS A 76 10.16 4.62 10.63
N VAL A 77 10.35 3.99 9.46
CA VAL A 77 10.13 2.55 9.29
C VAL A 77 11.26 1.81 10.01
N HIS A 78 10.92 0.72 10.68
CA HIS A 78 11.91 -0.09 11.38
C HIS A 78 12.81 -0.80 10.36
N LYS A 79 14.02 -1.20 10.78
CA LYS A 79 15.06 -1.67 9.85
C LYS A 79 14.65 -2.94 9.11
N GLU A 80 13.92 -3.82 9.78
CA GLU A 80 13.38 -5.07 9.24
C GLU A 80 12.42 -4.87 8.05
N ASP A 81 11.85 -3.67 7.90
CA ASP A 81 10.90 -3.30 6.85
C ASP A 81 11.42 -2.16 5.96
N GLY A 82 12.73 -1.86 6.04
CA GLY A 82 13.32 -0.67 5.40
C GLY A 82 13.21 -0.64 3.87
N ASP A 83 12.98 -1.79 3.26
CA ASP A 83 12.83 -2.00 1.82
C ASP A 83 11.37 -2.12 1.35
N ILE A 84 10.39 -1.79 2.20
CA ILE A 84 8.99 -1.66 1.76
C ILE A 84 8.90 -0.66 0.60
N LEU A 85 9.65 0.44 0.64
CA LEU A 85 9.65 1.44 -0.44
C LEU A 85 11.00 1.53 -1.13
N ALA A 86 10.98 1.65 -2.46
CA ALA A 86 12.17 1.92 -3.25
C ALA A 86 12.98 3.12 -2.74
N SER A 87 14.30 3.05 -2.82
CA SER A 87 15.20 4.15 -2.42
C SER A 87 15.05 5.40 -3.28
N SER A 88 14.42 5.29 -4.45
CA SER A 88 14.08 6.41 -5.34
C SER A 88 13.03 7.36 -4.78
N PHE A 89 12.18 6.90 -3.85
CA PHE A 89 11.21 7.78 -3.19
C PHE A 89 11.92 8.79 -2.27
N SER A 90 11.44 10.02 -2.26
CA SER A 90 12.01 11.12 -1.49
C SER A 90 11.84 10.94 0.04
N GLY A 91 12.61 11.68 0.84
CA GLY A 91 12.59 11.56 2.31
C GLY A 91 11.27 12.01 2.98
N ASP A 92 10.52 12.88 2.31
CA ASP A 92 9.17 13.31 2.70
C ASP A 92 8.08 12.27 2.40
N THR A 93 8.41 11.19 1.68
CA THR A 93 7.49 10.07 1.46
C THR A 93 7.06 9.45 2.78
N GLN A 94 5.77 9.11 2.87
CA GLN A 94 5.14 8.55 4.05
C GLN A 94 4.68 7.11 3.82
N VAL A 95 4.49 6.40 4.93
CA VAL A 95 3.81 5.12 5.02
C VAL A 95 2.79 5.16 6.14
N ALA A 96 1.76 4.34 6.03
CA ALA A 96 0.81 4.09 7.10
C ALA A 96 1.09 2.71 7.71
N TYR A 97 1.30 2.65 9.02
CA TYR A 97 1.48 1.40 9.75
C TYR A 97 0.19 1.06 10.50
N ILE A 98 -0.39 -0.12 10.30
CA ILE A 98 -1.51 -0.61 11.12
C ILE A 98 -0.92 -1.26 12.36
N LEU A 99 -1.12 -0.62 13.51
CA LEU A 99 -0.68 -1.13 14.81
C LEU A 99 -1.62 -2.22 15.33
N SER A 100 -2.92 -2.05 15.10
CA SER A 100 -3.94 -2.98 15.57
C SER A 100 -5.17 -2.93 14.66
N LEU A 101 -5.72 -4.11 14.36
CA LEU A 101 -7.04 -4.27 13.75
C LEU A 101 -7.70 -5.48 14.40
N GLY A 102 -8.84 -5.26 15.04
CA GLY A 102 -9.56 -6.33 15.71
C GLY A 102 -11.07 -6.11 15.71
N VAL A 103 -11.79 -7.22 15.78
CA VAL A 103 -13.25 -7.28 15.84
C VAL A 103 -13.63 -8.37 16.82
N VAL A 104 -14.60 -8.06 17.69
CA VAL A 104 -15.23 -8.99 18.62
C VAL A 104 -15.71 -10.23 17.86
N LYS A 105 -15.46 -11.42 18.41
CA LYS A 105 -15.57 -12.70 17.72
C LYS A 105 -16.96 -12.93 17.11
N GLU A 106 -17.99 -12.54 17.84
CA GLU A 106 -19.41 -12.68 17.49
C GLU A 106 -19.80 -11.80 16.30
N PHE A 107 -19.02 -10.75 16.01
CA PHE A 107 -19.26 -9.76 14.95
C PHE A 107 -18.28 -9.90 13.78
N ARG A 108 -17.42 -10.93 13.82
CA ARG A 108 -16.53 -11.26 12.70
C ARG A 108 -17.33 -11.75 11.50
N LYS A 109 -16.75 -11.58 10.31
CA LYS A 109 -17.36 -11.97 9.01
C LYS A 109 -18.64 -11.22 8.65
N GLN A 110 -18.93 -10.10 9.33
CA GLN A 110 -20.06 -9.21 9.03
C GLN A 110 -19.63 -7.89 8.39
N GLY A 111 -18.40 -7.80 7.87
CA GLY A 111 -17.91 -6.60 7.17
C GLY A 111 -17.31 -5.51 8.04
N ILE A 112 -17.41 -5.55 9.38
CA ILE A 112 -16.83 -4.52 10.28
C ILE A 112 -15.33 -4.32 10.05
N GLY A 113 -14.55 -5.40 9.95
CA GLY A 113 -13.12 -5.29 9.66
C GLY A 113 -12.83 -4.65 8.30
N SER A 114 -13.68 -4.90 7.30
CA SER A 114 -13.60 -4.20 6.01
C SER A 114 -13.89 -2.72 6.16
N LEU A 115 -14.98 -2.38 6.85
CA LEU A 115 -15.41 -1.01 7.07
C LEU A 115 -14.32 -0.17 7.74
N LEU A 116 -13.67 -0.73 8.77
CA LEU A 116 -12.55 -0.09 9.46
C LEU A 116 -11.36 0.13 8.54
N LEU A 117 -10.96 -0.88 7.75
CA LEU A 117 -9.84 -0.75 6.83
C LEU A 117 -10.12 0.25 5.71
N GLU A 118 -11.31 0.23 5.13
CA GLU A 118 -11.70 1.19 4.09
C GLU A 118 -11.80 2.62 4.65
N SER A 119 -12.21 2.78 5.91
CA SER A 119 -12.20 4.07 6.59
C SER A 119 -10.77 4.61 6.76
N LEU A 120 -9.80 3.75 7.09
CA LEU A 120 -8.39 4.12 7.14
C LEU A 120 -7.86 4.52 5.75
N LYS A 121 -8.18 3.74 4.70
CA LYS A 121 -7.78 4.09 3.33
C LYS A 121 -8.34 5.45 2.91
N SER A 122 -9.62 5.71 3.18
CA SER A 122 -10.27 7.00 2.91
C SER A 122 -9.60 8.15 3.68
N HIS A 123 -9.21 7.92 4.93
CA HIS A 123 -8.45 8.89 5.71
C HIS A 123 -7.07 9.19 5.07
N ILE A 124 -6.35 8.16 4.62
CA ILE A 124 -5.05 8.33 3.93
C ILE A 124 -5.24 9.13 2.63
N THR A 125 -6.25 8.79 1.83
CA THR A 125 -6.58 9.53 0.59
C THR A 125 -6.94 10.98 0.88
N SER A 126 -7.61 11.30 1.99
CA SER A 126 -7.96 12.69 2.30
C SER A 126 -6.83 13.51 2.92
N THR A 127 -5.89 12.88 3.63
CA THR A 127 -4.88 13.60 4.43
C THR A 127 -3.46 13.50 3.92
N ALA A 128 -3.14 12.47 3.12
CA ALA A 128 -1.77 12.12 2.77
C ALA A 128 -1.64 11.49 1.37
N GLN A 129 -2.59 11.72 0.46
CA GLN A 129 -2.62 11.08 -0.86
C GLN A 129 -1.32 11.26 -1.66
N ASP A 130 -0.75 12.46 -1.64
CA ASP A 130 0.44 12.77 -2.44
C ASP A 130 1.71 12.11 -1.89
N HIS A 131 1.77 11.91 -0.57
CA HIS A 131 2.99 11.47 0.13
C HIS A 131 2.95 10.02 0.62
N CYS A 132 1.78 9.46 0.94
CA CYS A 132 1.67 8.10 1.49
C CYS A 132 1.67 7.05 0.38
N LYS A 133 2.70 6.18 0.37
CA LYS A 133 2.96 5.23 -0.73
C LYS A 133 2.74 3.77 -0.36
N ALA A 134 2.60 3.45 0.92
CA ALA A 134 2.32 2.09 1.37
C ALA A 134 1.52 2.09 2.67
N LEU A 135 0.66 1.09 2.82
CA LEU A 135 0.00 0.70 4.06
C LEU A 135 0.53 -0.68 4.44
N TYR A 136 1.13 -0.82 5.62
CA TYR A 136 1.77 -2.06 6.03
C TYR A 136 1.42 -2.48 7.46
N LEU A 137 1.63 -3.76 7.77
CA LEU A 137 1.31 -4.36 9.06
C LEU A 137 2.11 -5.62 9.32
N HIS A 138 2.08 -6.08 10.57
CA HIS A 138 2.60 -7.37 10.99
C HIS A 138 1.49 -8.32 11.39
N VAL A 139 1.65 -9.59 11.07
CA VAL A 139 0.72 -10.66 11.43
C VAL A 139 1.48 -11.91 11.83
N LEU A 140 1.04 -12.62 12.87
CA LEU A 140 1.57 -13.94 13.20
C LEU A 140 1.46 -14.88 12.00
N THR A 141 2.50 -15.66 11.72
CA THR A 141 2.47 -16.65 10.62
C THR A 141 1.37 -17.70 10.78
N THR A 142 0.95 -17.95 12.02
CA THR A 142 -0.14 -18.87 12.39
C THR A 142 -1.54 -18.26 12.28
N ASN A 143 -1.67 -16.95 12.09
CA ASN A 143 -2.97 -16.25 12.02
C ASN A 143 -3.56 -16.28 10.61
N SER A 144 -3.93 -17.49 10.17
CA SER A 144 -4.52 -17.76 8.85
C SER A 144 -5.77 -16.93 8.54
N SER A 145 -6.56 -16.57 9.57
CA SER A 145 -7.74 -15.72 9.40
C SER A 145 -7.37 -14.30 9.00
N ALA A 146 -6.37 -13.70 9.63
CA ALA A 146 -5.91 -12.35 9.29
C ALA A 146 -5.16 -12.34 7.96
N ILE A 147 -4.30 -13.34 7.72
CA ILE A 147 -3.60 -13.53 6.44
C ILE A 147 -4.60 -13.52 5.27
N ARG A 148 -5.62 -14.39 5.32
CA ARG A 148 -6.65 -14.45 4.28
C ARG A 148 -7.46 -13.15 4.17
N PHE A 149 -7.70 -12.46 5.29
CA PHE A 149 -8.39 -11.17 5.27
C PHE A 149 -7.58 -10.12 4.49
N TYR A 150 -6.28 -10.04 4.71
CA TYR A 150 -5.40 -9.06 4.06
C TYR A 150 -5.10 -9.41 2.60
N GLU A 151 -4.85 -10.67 2.28
CA GLU A 151 -4.63 -11.14 0.90
C GLU A 151 -5.84 -10.87 0.00
N ASN A 152 -7.04 -11.17 0.51
CA ASN A 152 -8.29 -10.86 -0.21
C ASN A 152 -8.53 -9.36 -0.41
N ARG A 153 -7.70 -8.50 0.20
CA ARG A 153 -7.75 -7.03 0.11
C ARG A 153 -6.48 -6.46 -0.54
N HIS A 154 -5.79 -7.29 -1.32
CA HIS A 154 -4.62 -6.94 -2.12
C HIS A 154 -3.39 -6.53 -1.32
N PHE A 155 -3.33 -6.90 -0.04
CA PHE A 155 -2.06 -6.90 0.65
C PHE A 155 -1.24 -8.10 0.18
N HIS A 156 0.06 -7.89 0.02
CA HIS A 156 1.01 -8.91 -0.34
C HIS A 156 1.95 -9.17 0.82
N GLN A 157 2.29 -10.43 1.04
CA GLN A 157 3.35 -10.79 1.98
C GLN A 157 4.68 -10.22 1.45
N HIS A 158 5.34 -9.40 2.24
CA HIS A 158 6.61 -8.75 1.92
C HIS A 158 7.77 -9.49 2.57
N HIS A 159 7.75 -9.64 3.89
CA HIS A 159 8.80 -10.31 4.66
C HIS A 159 8.30 -11.43 5.56
N TYR A 160 9.17 -12.40 5.81
CA TYR A 160 9.09 -13.32 6.94
C TYR A 160 10.05 -12.84 8.03
N LEU A 161 9.54 -12.69 9.24
CA LEU A 161 10.25 -12.16 10.40
C LEU A 161 10.35 -13.26 11.47
N PRO A 162 11.50 -13.95 11.58
CA PRO A 162 11.68 -15.01 12.56
C PRO A 162 11.72 -14.44 13.98
N CYS A 163 11.09 -15.13 14.94
CA CYS A 163 11.10 -14.78 16.36
C CYS A 163 10.65 -13.33 16.68
N TYR A 164 9.76 -12.76 15.86
CA TYR A 164 9.35 -11.36 15.96
C TYR A 164 8.48 -11.05 17.18
N TYR A 165 7.57 -11.95 17.54
CA TYR A 165 6.69 -11.78 18.69
C TYR A 165 7.13 -12.62 19.88
N SER A 166 6.97 -12.09 21.10
CA SER A 166 7.07 -12.86 22.34
C SER A 166 5.68 -13.03 22.95
N ILE A 167 5.19 -14.26 22.96
CA ILE A 167 3.87 -14.62 23.49
C ILE A 167 4.09 -15.51 24.70
N ARG A 168 3.86 -14.96 25.90
CA ARG A 168 4.08 -15.66 27.18
C ARG A 168 5.48 -16.28 27.30
N GLY A 169 6.49 -15.55 26.84
CA GLY A 169 7.90 -15.98 26.86
C GLY A 169 8.31 -16.90 25.71
N VAL A 170 7.39 -17.28 24.81
CA VAL A 170 7.69 -18.09 23.63
C VAL A 170 7.81 -17.19 22.41
N LEU A 171 8.93 -17.31 21.69
CA LEU A 171 9.17 -16.59 20.45
C LEU A 171 8.32 -17.17 19.31
N GLN A 172 7.73 -16.28 18.50
CA GLN A 172 6.82 -16.62 17.42
C GLN A 172 7.13 -15.75 16.20
N ASP A 173 6.96 -16.33 15.02
CA ASP A 173 7.29 -15.66 13.77
C ASP A 173 6.15 -14.76 13.29
N ALA A 174 6.50 -13.77 12.47
CA ALA A 174 5.54 -12.90 11.82
C ALA A 174 5.78 -12.80 10.30
N TYR A 175 4.76 -12.32 9.60
CA TYR A 175 4.88 -11.78 8.26
C TYR A 175 4.65 -10.27 8.27
N THR A 176 5.42 -9.55 7.46
CA THR A 176 5.07 -8.19 7.04
C THR A 176 4.14 -8.30 5.83
N TYR A 177 2.98 -7.64 5.89
CA TYR A 177 2.08 -7.48 4.75
C TYR A 177 2.03 -6.02 4.31
N VAL A 178 2.03 -5.79 3.00
CA VAL A 178 2.07 -4.46 2.40
C VAL A 178 1.00 -4.31 1.32
N LEU A 179 0.29 -3.19 1.35
CA LEU A 179 -0.53 -2.68 0.25
C LEU A 179 0.09 -1.39 -0.27
N TYR A 180 0.52 -1.40 -1.53
CA TYR A 180 1.06 -0.21 -2.18
C TYR A 180 -0.05 0.74 -2.61
N LEU A 181 0.16 2.03 -2.36
CA LEU A 181 -0.79 3.12 -2.62
C LEU A 181 -0.11 4.20 -3.47
N ASN A 182 -0.89 4.96 -4.26
CA ASN A 182 -0.43 6.20 -4.89
C ASN A 182 0.90 6.08 -5.67
N GLY A 183 1.08 4.95 -6.38
CA GLY A 183 2.29 4.65 -7.16
C GLY A 183 3.48 4.12 -6.36
N GLY A 184 3.29 3.80 -5.08
CA GLY A 184 4.30 3.13 -4.26
C GLY A 184 4.69 1.76 -4.82
N HIS A 185 5.95 1.38 -4.61
CA HIS A 185 6.46 0.07 -5.01
C HIS A 185 7.73 -0.28 -4.21
N PRO A 186 8.09 -1.57 -4.10
CA PRO A 186 9.34 -1.98 -3.48
C PRO A 186 10.53 -1.59 -4.37
N PRO A 187 11.78 -1.66 -3.86
CA PRO A 187 12.97 -1.58 -4.69
C PRO A 187 12.91 -2.59 -5.83
N TRP A 188 13.01 -2.11 -7.06
CA TRP A 188 13.04 -2.99 -8.24
C TRP A 188 14.40 -3.65 -8.36
N THR A 189 14.39 -4.94 -8.69
CA THR A 189 15.59 -5.61 -9.18
C THR A 189 15.91 -5.14 -10.60
N VAL A 190 17.13 -5.40 -11.07
CA VAL A 190 17.51 -5.11 -12.47
C VAL A 190 16.57 -5.82 -13.45
N MET A 191 16.12 -7.02 -13.12
CA MET A 191 15.18 -7.78 -13.94
C MET A 191 13.83 -7.07 -14.06
N ASP A 192 13.31 -6.51 -12.96
CA ASP A 192 12.03 -5.79 -12.95
C ASP A 192 12.12 -4.53 -13.84
N TYR A 193 13.24 -3.82 -13.79
CA TYR A 193 13.49 -2.69 -14.69
C TYR A 193 13.49 -3.11 -16.17
N LEU A 194 14.17 -4.22 -16.50
CA LEU A 194 14.23 -4.73 -17.88
C LEU A 194 12.86 -5.18 -18.38
N GLN A 195 12.08 -5.88 -17.55
CA GLN A 195 10.72 -6.30 -17.88
C GLN A 195 9.80 -5.09 -18.08
N HIS A 196 9.89 -4.09 -17.21
CA HIS A 196 9.10 -2.86 -17.33
C HIS A 196 9.45 -2.05 -18.57
N LEU A 197 10.74 -1.91 -18.90
CA LEU A 197 11.17 -1.27 -20.14
C LEU A 197 10.71 -2.05 -21.37
N GLY A 198 10.83 -3.38 -21.33
CA GLY A 198 10.37 -4.26 -22.40
C GLY A 198 8.86 -4.11 -22.68
N SER A 199 8.03 -4.11 -21.63
CA SER A 199 6.58 -3.94 -21.77
C SER A 199 6.20 -2.53 -22.24
N ALA A 200 6.86 -1.49 -21.72
CA ALA A 200 6.66 -0.12 -22.16
C ALA A 200 7.03 0.06 -23.65
N LEU A 201 8.17 -0.49 -24.07
CA LEU A 201 8.62 -0.46 -25.47
C LEU A 201 7.70 -1.28 -26.39
N ALA A 202 7.17 -2.42 -25.91
CA ALA A 202 6.21 -3.22 -26.67
C ALA A 202 4.84 -2.53 -26.84
N SER A 203 4.45 -1.68 -25.87
CA SER A 203 3.22 -0.88 -25.96
C SER A 203 3.33 0.30 -26.94
N LEU A 204 4.56 0.68 -27.32
CA LEU A 204 4.78 1.69 -28.35
C LEU A 204 4.64 1.03 -29.72
N SER A 205 3.60 1.43 -30.48
CA SER A 205 3.39 0.94 -31.84
C SER A 205 4.67 1.13 -32.68
N PRO A 206 5.19 0.08 -33.35
CA PRO A 206 6.46 0.10 -34.10
C PRO A 206 6.56 1.15 -35.21
N CYS A 207 5.45 1.83 -35.53
CA CYS A 207 5.32 2.72 -36.67
C CYS A 207 5.53 4.22 -36.37
N SER A 208 5.68 4.66 -35.12
CA SER A 208 5.83 6.10 -34.82
C SER A 208 7.29 6.57 -34.64
N LEU A 209 8.13 5.79 -33.96
CA LEU A 209 9.53 6.13 -33.67
C LEU A 209 10.46 5.97 -34.88
N PRO A 210 10.48 4.84 -35.61
CA PRO A 210 11.33 4.68 -36.79
C PRO A 210 10.94 5.64 -37.91
N GLN A 211 9.65 5.93 -38.10
CA GLN A 211 9.19 6.85 -39.15
C GLN A 211 9.53 8.31 -38.86
N ARG A 212 9.46 8.78 -37.61
CA ARG A 212 9.83 10.16 -37.27
C ARG A 212 11.32 10.40 -37.39
N ILE A 213 12.14 9.47 -36.89
CA ILE A 213 13.60 9.54 -36.98
C ILE A 213 14.01 9.44 -38.46
N TYR A 214 13.41 8.54 -39.24
CA TYR A 214 13.64 8.45 -40.68
C TYR A 214 13.25 9.73 -41.42
N ARG A 215 12.08 10.32 -41.14
CA ARG A 215 11.64 11.58 -41.78
C ARG A 215 12.54 12.76 -41.40
N GLN A 216 13.00 12.85 -40.14
CA GLN A 216 13.94 13.89 -39.71
C GLN A 216 15.33 13.71 -40.34
N ALA A 217 15.86 12.49 -40.35
CA ALA A 217 17.12 12.17 -41.01
C ALA A 217 17.04 12.44 -42.53
N HIS A 218 15.95 12.06 -43.18
CA HIS A 218 15.70 12.33 -44.60
C HIS A 218 15.57 13.84 -44.90
N SER A 219 14.89 14.61 -44.03
CA SER A 219 14.79 16.07 -44.16
C SER A 219 16.15 16.76 -44.01
N LEU A 220 16.98 16.30 -43.07
CA LEU A 220 18.33 16.84 -42.88
C LEU A 220 19.23 16.49 -44.07
N LEU A 221 19.19 15.24 -44.55
CA LEU A 221 19.92 14.79 -45.74
C LEU A 221 19.53 15.60 -47.00
N ARG A 222 18.25 15.94 -47.18
CA ARG A 222 17.80 16.80 -48.30
C ARG A 222 18.32 18.22 -48.22
N ASN A 223 18.59 18.74 -47.02
CA ASN A 223 19.13 20.09 -46.83
C ASN A 223 20.65 20.16 -47.02
N PHE A 224 21.36 19.02 -46.98
CA PHE A 224 22.81 18.93 -47.19
C PHE A 224 23.21 18.57 -48.62
N LEU A 225 22.26 18.26 -49.50
CA LEU A 225 22.51 17.98 -50.92
C LEU A 225 22.15 19.22 -51.77
N PRO A 226 23.13 20.03 -52.20
CA PRO A 226 22.88 21.09 -53.16
C PRO A 226 22.61 20.45 -54.53
N TRP A 227 21.39 20.64 -55.03
CA TRP A 227 21.09 20.36 -56.43
C TRP A 227 21.76 21.44 -57.29
N SER A 228 22.57 21.04 -58.28
CA SER A 228 22.94 21.88 -59.42
C SER A 228 22.96 21.06 -60.73
N PRO A 229 22.70 21.66 -61.91
CA PRO A 229 22.19 20.95 -63.10
C PRO A 229 23.13 20.96 -64.34
N LYS A 230 22.72 20.17 -65.37
CA LYS A 230 23.12 20.16 -66.82
C LYS A 230 24.52 19.55 -67.12
N SER A 231 24.86 18.91 -68.24
CA SER A 231 24.46 18.93 -69.68
C SER A 231 24.93 17.61 -70.34
N GLY A 232 24.23 16.96 -71.29
CA GLY A 232 24.26 17.22 -72.74
C GLY A 232 25.41 16.47 -73.46
N ILE A 233 25.14 15.45 -74.30
CA ILE A 233 26.02 14.99 -75.40
C ILE A 233 25.17 14.48 -76.58
N GLU A 234 25.41 15.07 -77.75
CA GLU A 234 24.93 14.70 -79.09
C GLU A 234 25.35 13.30 -79.53
N TYR A 235 24.55 12.66 -80.39
CA TYR A 235 25.08 11.68 -81.36
C TYR A 235 24.57 12.02 -82.76
N SER A 236 25.50 12.46 -83.61
CA SER A 236 25.38 12.51 -85.07
C SER A 236 25.93 11.22 -85.68
N ARG A 237 25.23 10.60 -86.65
CA ARG A 237 25.78 10.20 -87.97
C ARG A 237 24.76 9.48 -88.89
N THR A 238 24.50 10.13 -90.04
CA THR A 238 24.52 9.64 -91.44
C THR A 238 23.92 8.28 -91.81
N MET A 239 22.89 8.27 -92.66
CA MET A 239 22.98 8.31 -94.14
C MET A 239 21.79 9.08 -94.71
#